data_AF-A0A354YSS4-F1
#
_entry.id   AF-A0A354YSS4-F1
#
_cell.length_a   1.000
_cell.length_b   1.000
_cell.length_c   1.000
_cell.angle_alpha   90.00
_cell.angle_beta   90.00
_cell.angle_gamma   90.00
#
_symmetry.space_group_name_H-M   'P 1'
#
loop_
_entity.id
_entity.type
_entity.pdbx_description
1 polymer ?
#
loop_
_entity_poly.entity_id
_entity_poly.type
_entity_poly.pdbx_seq_one_letter_code
_entity_poly.pdbx_strand_id
1 'polypeptide(L)'
;SMPGMMDTILNLGLNDESVQGLASLTGDSRFAYDCYRRFIQMFSDVVLGVEHARFDEVMEKHKRKLALIFDYEIPAGELQNIIEEYKEIVQQEKGFAFPQDVREQLTMAIQAVFDSWNNQRAIVYRRLNKIDDELGTAVNVQCMAFGNMGLDCGTGVAFTRNPSTGERELYGEFLVNAQGEDVVAGIRTPTPIDRLKEELPGVFQQFLDTCQKLEKHYRDMQDIEFTVEKGKLYMLQTRSGKRTARASVKIAVEMVNEGLISVEEALLRV
;
A
#
# COMPACT_ATOMS: atom_id res chain seq x y z
N SER A 1 6.69 7.84 13.46
CA SER A 1 5.97 7.45 12.23
C SER A 1 5.31 8.68 11.63
N MET A 2 5.40 8.86 10.31
CA MET A 2 4.74 9.94 9.55
C MET A 2 3.66 9.33 8.62
N PRO A 3 2.49 8.90 9.13
CA PRO A 3 1.49 8.23 8.30
C PRO A 3 0.95 9.16 7.21
N GLY A 4 0.81 8.63 5.99
CA GLY A 4 0.29 9.35 4.83
C GLY A 4 1.21 10.43 4.27
N MET A 5 2.47 10.49 4.71
CA MET A 5 3.44 11.52 4.30
C MET A 5 4.51 11.00 3.34
N MET A 6 4.67 9.68 3.24
CA MET A 6 5.64 9.05 2.35
C MET A 6 4.87 8.28 1.28
N ASP A 7 5.20 8.56 0.04
CA ASP A 7 4.61 7.89 -1.12
C ASP A 7 5.27 6.52 -1.30
N THR A 8 4.46 5.54 -1.68
CA THR A 8 4.92 4.18 -1.99
C THR A 8 4.93 4.00 -3.48
N ILE A 9 5.99 3.40 -4.04
CA ILE A 9 6.05 3.01 -5.45
C ILE A 9 5.92 1.49 -5.52
N LEU A 10 4.85 1.02 -6.13
CA LEU A 10 4.63 -0.41 -6.36
C LEU A 10 5.09 -0.80 -7.77
N ASN A 11 5.32 -2.10 -7.97
CA ASN A 11 5.63 -2.69 -9.28
C ASN A 11 6.90 -2.15 -9.97
N LEU A 12 7.86 -1.59 -9.21
CA LEU A 12 9.14 -1.13 -9.73
C LEU A 12 9.89 -2.29 -10.40
N GLY A 13 10.44 -2.04 -11.58
CA GLY A 13 11.08 -3.04 -12.44
C GLY A 13 10.21 -3.49 -13.62
N LEU A 14 8.96 -3.03 -13.70
CA LEU A 14 8.15 -3.19 -14.90
C LEU A 14 8.67 -2.31 -16.05
N ASN A 15 8.81 -2.94 -17.20
CA ASN A 15 9.19 -2.34 -18.48
C ASN A 15 8.54 -3.16 -19.61
N ASP A 16 8.79 -2.78 -20.86
CA ASP A 16 8.16 -3.43 -22.02
C ASP A 16 8.44 -4.93 -22.15
N GLU A 17 9.57 -5.39 -21.64
CA GLU A 17 9.96 -6.81 -21.63
C GLU A 17 9.41 -7.54 -20.40
N SER A 18 9.62 -6.99 -19.21
CA SER A 18 9.27 -7.65 -17.95
C SER A 18 7.76 -7.73 -17.72
N VAL A 19 6.97 -6.83 -18.31
CA VAL A 19 5.51 -6.94 -18.31
C VAL A 19 5.02 -8.17 -19.09
N GLN A 20 5.71 -8.57 -20.16
CA GLN A 20 5.37 -9.81 -20.89
C GLN A 20 5.66 -11.04 -20.05
N GLY A 21 6.77 -11.01 -19.31
CA GLY A 21 7.12 -12.05 -18.35
C GLY A 21 6.07 -12.18 -17.25
N LEU A 22 5.61 -11.04 -16.72
CA LEU A 22 4.53 -11.01 -15.73
C LEU A 22 3.23 -11.60 -16.31
N ALA A 23 2.80 -11.15 -17.49
CA ALA A 23 1.61 -11.68 -18.17
C ALA A 23 1.66 -13.21 -18.35
N SER A 24 2.83 -13.73 -18.73
CA SER A 24 3.07 -15.17 -18.93
C SER A 24 3.02 -15.95 -17.61
N LEU A 25 3.62 -15.40 -16.55
CA LEU A 25 3.65 -16.03 -15.22
C LEU A 25 2.25 -16.10 -14.60
N THR A 26 1.43 -15.06 -14.82
CA THR A 26 0.09 -14.97 -14.24
C THR A 26 -0.97 -15.66 -15.09
N GLY A 27 -0.73 -15.82 -16.39
CA GLY A 27 -1.76 -16.22 -17.35
C GLY A 27 -2.82 -15.13 -17.55
N ASP A 28 -2.55 -13.90 -17.12
CA ASP A 28 -3.46 -12.77 -17.17
C ASP A 28 -2.72 -11.51 -17.66
N SER A 29 -2.81 -11.28 -18.97
CA SER A 29 -2.22 -10.12 -19.61
C SER A 29 -2.87 -8.82 -19.17
N ARG A 30 -4.18 -8.81 -18.85
CA ARG A 30 -4.86 -7.61 -18.39
C ARG A 30 -4.26 -7.16 -17.06
N PHE A 31 -4.08 -8.08 -16.11
CA PHE A 31 -3.42 -7.84 -14.84
C PHE A 31 -2.01 -7.25 -15.02
N ALA A 32 -1.19 -7.84 -15.92
CA ALA A 32 0.18 -7.39 -16.11
C ALA A 32 0.25 -5.95 -16.65
N TYR A 33 -0.58 -5.62 -17.66
CA TYR A 33 -0.65 -4.26 -18.19
C TYR A 33 -1.29 -3.27 -17.20
N ASP A 34 -2.25 -3.70 -16.37
CA ASP A 34 -2.77 -2.86 -15.29
C ASP A 34 -1.69 -2.53 -14.26
N CYS A 35 -0.85 -3.50 -13.90
CA CYS A 35 0.31 -3.24 -13.02
C CYS A 35 1.30 -2.28 -13.69
N TYR A 36 1.54 -2.42 -14.99
CA TYR A 36 2.51 -1.57 -15.70
C TYR A 36 2.02 -0.13 -15.86
N ARG A 37 0.75 0.10 -16.23
CA ARG A 37 0.21 1.47 -16.31
C ARG A 37 0.17 2.14 -14.93
N ARG A 38 -0.19 1.42 -13.86
CA ARG A 38 -0.12 1.93 -12.48
C ARG A 38 1.32 2.27 -12.10
N PHE A 39 2.29 1.41 -12.44
CA PHE A 39 3.70 1.71 -12.20
C PHE A 39 4.14 3.01 -12.89
N ILE A 40 3.82 3.17 -14.19
CA ILE A 40 4.20 4.38 -14.93
C ILE A 40 3.58 5.62 -14.28
N GLN A 41 2.29 5.58 -13.96
CA GLN A 41 1.59 6.70 -13.31
C GLN A 41 2.21 7.05 -11.95
N MET A 42 2.37 6.07 -11.05
CA MET A 42 2.93 6.29 -9.71
C MET A 42 4.39 6.75 -9.77
N PHE A 43 5.21 6.13 -10.60
CA PHE A 43 6.61 6.51 -10.77
C PHE A 43 6.72 7.91 -11.37
N SER A 44 5.88 8.25 -12.33
CA SER A 44 5.90 9.56 -12.96
C SER A 44 5.48 10.67 -11.99
N ASP A 45 4.48 10.42 -11.15
CA ASP A 45 4.06 11.38 -10.12
C ASP A 45 5.12 11.54 -9.02
N VAL A 46 5.52 10.43 -8.39
CA VAL A 46 6.39 10.45 -7.20
C VAL A 46 7.85 10.76 -7.55
N VAL A 47 8.38 10.16 -8.63
CA VAL A 47 9.82 10.24 -8.96
C VAL A 47 10.09 11.32 -9.99
N LEU A 48 9.24 11.41 -11.02
CA LEU A 48 9.46 12.38 -12.09
C LEU A 48 8.79 13.73 -11.79
N GLY A 49 7.80 13.80 -10.89
CA GLY A 49 7.02 15.01 -10.65
C GLY A 49 6.17 15.40 -11.85
N VAL A 50 5.49 14.43 -12.47
CA VAL A 50 4.47 14.62 -13.51
C VAL A 50 3.11 14.53 -12.85
N GLU A 51 2.25 15.54 -13.01
CA GLU A 51 0.96 15.60 -12.32
C GLU A 51 0.07 14.38 -12.63
N HIS A 52 -0.36 13.70 -11.56
CA HIS A 52 -1.25 12.54 -11.62
C HIS A 52 -2.51 12.75 -12.49
N ALA A 53 -3.09 13.95 -12.47
CA ALA A 53 -4.30 14.29 -13.20
C ALA A 53 -4.20 14.07 -14.72
N ARG A 54 -2.99 14.19 -15.31
CA ARG A 54 -2.78 13.96 -16.74
C ARG A 54 -2.98 12.49 -17.13
N PHE A 55 -2.62 11.58 -16.23
CA PHE A 55 -2.80 10.15 -16.43
C PHE A 55 -4.27 9.73 -16.25
N ASP A 56 -4.99 10.39 -15.33
CA ASP A 56 -6.42 10.18 -15.13
C ASP A 56 -7.24 10.64 -16.35
N GLU A 57 -6.87 11.77 -16.96
CA GLU A 57 -7.52 12.26 -18.19
C GLU A 57 -7.45 11.23 -19.33
N VAL A 58 -6.31 10.55 -19.49
CA VAL A 58 -6.14 9.47 -20.46
C VAL A 58 -7.04 8.27 -20.09
N MET A 59 -7.05 7.83 -18.83
CA MET A 59 -7.94 6.75 -18.39
C MET A 59 -9.42 7.06 -18.68
N GLU A 60 -9.87 8.26 -18.34
CA GLU A 60 -11.24 8.72 -18.59
C GLU A 60 -11.57 8.79 -20.08
N LYS A 61 -10.64 9.26 -20.91
CA LYS A 61 -10.78 9.27 -22.37
C LYS A 61 -11.01 7.85 -22.91
N HIS A 62 -10.23 6.87 -22.49
CA HIS A 62 -10.37 5.48 -22.94
C HIS A 62 -11.65 4.82 -22.40
N LYS A 63 -12.03 5.06 -21.14
CA LYS A 63 -13.32 4.58 -20.61
C LYS A 63 -14.51 5.13 -21.37
N ARG A 64 -14.53 6.43 -21.66
CA ARG A 64 -15.60 7.07 -22.46
C ARG A 64 -15.67 6.50 -23.87
N LYS A 65 -14.53 6.29 -24.53
CA LYS A 65 -14.43 5.67 -25.86
C LYS A 65 -15.05 4.26 -25.88
N LEU A 66 -14.89 3.50 -24.81
CA LEU A 66 -15.41 2.14 -24.67
C LEU A 66 -16.78 2.06 -23.97
N ALA A 67 -17.37 3.19 -23.58
CA ALA A 67 -18.59 3.27 -22.77
C ALA A 67 -18.53 2.44 -21.47
N LEU A 68 -17.35 2.41 -20.82
CA LEU A 68 -17.11 1.73 -19.55
C LEU A 68 -17.30 2.68 -18.37
N ILE A 69 -17.63 2.13 -17.20
CA ILE A 69 -17.81 2.90 -15.97
C ILE A 69 -16.57 2.76 -15.08
N PHE A 70 -16.02 1.55 -15.00
CA PHE A 70 -14.94 1.22 -14.08
C PHE A 70 -13.64 0.82 -14.79
N ASP A 71 -12.51 1.17 -14.19
CA ASP A 71 -11.17 0.88 -14.74
C ASP A 71 -10.91 -0.62 -14.87
N TYR A 72 -11.50 -1.44 -13.99
CA TYR A 72 -11.33 -2.88 -14.03
C TYR A 72 -11.95 -3.52 -15.29
N GLU A 73 -12.85 -2.81 -15.96
CA GLU A 73 -13.51 -3.27 -17.20
C GLU A 73 -12.63 -3.06 -18.44
N ILE A 74 -11.56 -2.25 -18.35
CA ILE A 74 -10.70 -1.95 -19.49
C ILE A 74 -9.96 -3.22 -19.93
N PRO A 75 -10.10 -3.65 -21.21
CA PRO A 75 -9.42 -4.84 -21.72
C PRO A 75 -7.91 -4.66 -21.86
N ALA A 76 -7.17 -5.78 -21.83
CA ALA A 76 -5.71 -5.80 -21.95
C ALA A 76 -5.17 -5.03 -23.17
N GLY A 77 -5.79 -5.19 -24.34
CA GLY A 77 -5.35 -4.49 -25.56
C GLY A 77 -5.51 -2.98 -25.48
N GLU A 78 -6.52 -2.48 -24.76
CA GLU A 78 -6.67 -1.04 -24.57
C GLU A 78 -5.71 -0.52 -23.49
N LEU A 79 -5.39 -1.32 -22.48
CA LEU A 79 -4.36 -0.97 -21.49
C LEU A 79 -2.98 -0.78 -22.13
N GLN A 80 -2.65 -1.55 -23.18
CA GLN A 80 -1.43 -1.32 -23.96
C GLN A 80 -1.44 0.06 -24.64
N ASN A 81 -2.56 0.46 -25.24
CA ASN A 81 -2.69 1.78 -25.85
C ASN A 81 -2.52 2.90 -24.80
N ILE A 82 -3.11 2.72 -23.61
CA ILE A 82 -2.98 3.65 -22.48
C ILE A 82 -1.52 3.76 -22.03
N ILE A 83 -0.79 2.64 -21.95
CA ILE A 83 0.64 2.62 -21.59
C ILE A 83 1.47 3.46 -22.55
N GLU A 84 1.21 3.36 -23.86
CA GLU A 84 1.91 4.18 -24.84
C GLU A 84 1.59 5.67 -24.67
N GLU A 85 0.32 6.05 -24.48
CA GLU A 85 -0.06 7.44 -24.19
C GLU A 85 0.59 7.94 -22.87
N TYR A 86 0.74 7.08 -21.86
CA TYR A 86 1.43 7.42 -20.61
C TYR A 86 2.92 7.70 -20.83
N LYS A 87 3.61 6.89 -21.64
CA LYS A 87 5.03 7.12 -21.98
C LYS A 87 5.19 8.41 -22.79
N GLU A 88 4.24 8.72 -23.67
CA GLU A 88 4.21 9.99 -24.42
C GLU A 88 4.07 11.19 -23.48
N ILE A 89 3.21 11.11 -22.46
CA ILE A 89 3.08 12.15 -21.42
C ILE A 89 4.45 12.39 -20.75
N VAL A 90 5.14 11.32 -20.36
CA VAL A 90 6.47 11.44 -19.72
C VAL A 90 7.48 12.11 -20.64
N GLN A 91 7.52 11.70 -21.92
CA GLN A 91 8.40 12.28 -22.93
C GLN A 91 8.11 13.77 -23.16
N GLN A 92 6.84 14.18 -23.15
CA GLN A 92 6.44 15.58 -23.32
C GLN A 92 6.82 16.45 -22.11
N GLU A 93 6.64 15.95 -20.89
CA GLU A 93 6.86 16.73 -19.66
C GLU A 93 8.32 16.79 -19.23
N LYS A 94 9.07 15.72 -19.48
CA LYS A 94 10.45 15.59 -18.99
C LYS A 94 11.50 15.70 -20.08
N GLY A 95 11.09 15.61 -21.35
CA GLY A 95 11.99 15.66 -22.50
C GLY A 95 12.78 14.38 -22.73
N PHE A 96 12.49 13.31 -21.99
CA PHE A 96 13.09 11.98 -22.16
C PHE A 96 12.04 10.88 -21.95
N ALA A 97 12.29 9.70 -22.54
CA ALA A 97 11.37 8.57 -22.51
C ALA A 97 11.29 7.94 -21.11
N PHE A 98 10.16 7.31 -20.77
CA PHE A 98 10.02 6.59 -19.51
C PHE A 98 11.14 5.55 -19.34
N PRO A 99 11.86 5.53 -18.19
CA PRO A 99 13.04 4.69 -18.00
C PRO A 99 12.67 3.21 -18.09
N GLN A 100 13.33 2.49 -19.00
CA GLN A 100 13.14 1.04 -19.17
C GLN A 100 14.18 0.21 -18.40
N ASP A 101 15.32 0.80 -18.03
CA ASP A 101 16.34 0.14 -17.23
C ASP A 101 15.93 0.07 -15.76
N VAL A 102 15.88 -1.15 -15.21
CA VAL A 102 15.39 -1.40 -13.84
C VAL A 102 16.33 -0.82 -12.77
N ARG A 103 17.64 -0.75 -13.05
CA ARG A 103 18.61 -0.18 -12.09
C ARG A 103 18.50 1.34 -12.05
N GLU A 104 18.25 1.96 -13.19
CA GLU A 104 17.92 3.37 -13.30
C GLU A 104 16.63 3.70 -12.55
N GLN A 105 15.54 2.96 -12.82
CA GLN A 105 14.28 3.11 -12.09
C GLN A 105 14.49 3.05 -10.57
N LEU A 106 15.22 2.03 -10.09
CA LEU A 106 15.51 1.87 -8.65
C LEU A 106 16.33 3.04 -8.08
N THR A 107 17.35 3.49 -8.81
CA THR A 107 18.22 4.60 -8.37
C THR A 107 17.42 5.89 -8.28
N MET A 108 16.60 6.18 -9.28
CA MET A 108 15.73 7.36 -9.29
C MET A 108 14.70 7.32 -8.16
N ALA A 109 14.08 6.17 -7.91
CA ALA A 109 13.13 6.00 -6.82
C ALA A 109 13.78 6.23 -5.43
N ILE A 110 14.98 5.69 -5.20
CA ILE A 110 15.74 5.92 -3.96
C ILE A 110 16.02 7.42 -3.78
N GLN A 111 16.47 8.09 -4.83
CA GLN A 111 16.76 9.53 -4.79
C GLN A 111 15.50 10.34 -4.48
N ALA A 112 14.38 10.04 -5.14
CA ALA A 112 13.10 10.70 -4.91
C ALA A 112 12.61 10.55 -3.46
N VAL A 113 12.80 9.37 -2.83
CA VAL A 113 12.46 9.19 -1.42
C VAL A 113 13.32 10.08 -0.53
N PHE A 114 14.63 10.19 -0.79
CA PHE A 114 15.49 11.11 -0.03
C PHE A 114 15.11 12.58 -0.24
N ASP A 115 14.80 12.98 -1.47
CA ASP A 115 14.37 14.34 -1.78
C ASP A 115 13.03 14.68 -1.12
N SER A 116 12.13 13.69 -1.01
CA SER A 116 10.83 13.84 -0.34
C SER A 116 10.96 14.23 1.14
N TRP A 117 12.05 13.86 1.81
CA TRP A 117 12.33 14.30 3.18
C TRP A 117 12.41 15.81 3.28
N ASN A 118 12.85 16.50 2.24
CA ASN A 118 13.02 17.95 2.23
C ASN A 118 11.87 18.70 1.56
N ASN A 119 10.76 18.02 1.24
CA ASN A 119 9.59 18.71 0.69
C ASN A 119 8.88 19.56 1.76
N GLN A 120 8.13 20.57 1.31
CA GLN A 120 7.47 21.53 2.22
C GLN A 120 6.50 20.85 3.18
N ARG A 121 5.79 19.82 2.72
CA ARG A 121 4.82 19.06 3.50
C ARG A 121 5.51 18.34 4.67
N ALA A 122 6.63 17.67 4.40
CA ALA A 122 7.45 16.94 5.36
C ALA A 122 8.08 17.90 6.38
N ILE A 123 8.64 19.03 5.94
CA ILE A 123 9.18 20.07 6.83
C ILE A 123 8.11 20.57 7.81
N VAL A 124 6.92 20.91 7.32
CA VAL A 124 5.81 21.37 8.17
C VAL A 124 5.38 20.27 9.15
N TYR A 125 5.26 19.02 8.68
CA TYR A 125 4.90 17.89 9.54
C TYR A 125 5.91 17.69 10.67
N ARG A 126 7.21 17.73 10.36
CA ARG A 126 8.26 17.56 11.36
C ARG A 126 8.23 18.66 12.41
N ARG A 127 8.02 19.92 12.01
CA ARG A 127 7.87 21.04 12.95
C ARG A 127 6.67 20.85 13.89
N LEU A 128 5.51 20.43 13.35
CA LEU A 128 4.31 20.19 14.14
C LEU A 128 4.47 19.03 15.13
N ASN A 129 5.22 18.00 14.74
CA ASN A 129 5.42 16.77 15.54
C ASN A 129 6.76 16.76 16.29
N LYS A 130 7.52 17.86 16.27
CA LYS A 130 8.83 18.01 16.93
C LYS A 130 9.82 16.90 16.54
N ILE A 131 9.84 16.55 15.27
CA ILE A 131 10.78 15.58 14.69
C ILE A 131 12.00 16.37 14.22
N ASP A 132 13.20 15.89 14.57
CA ASP A 132 14.45 16.51 14.18
C ASP A 132 14.68 16.42 12.66
N ASP A 133 15.16 17.50 12.06
CA ASP A 133 15.44 17.60 10.62
C ASP A 133 16.66 16.72 10.22
N GLU A 134 17.58 16.46 11.15
CA GLU A 134 18.82 15.70 10.91
C GLU A 134 18.63 14.17 10.85
N LEU A 135 17.45 13.65 11.20
CA LEU A 135 17.19 12.20 11.22
C LEU A 135 17.26 11.54 9.84
N GLY A 136 16.83 12.26 8.80
CA GLY A 136 16.66 11.71 7.45
C GLY A 136 15.53 10.68 7.34
N THR A 137 15.47 10.00 6.19
CA THR A 137 14.53 8.90 5.93
C THR A 137 15.27 7.69 5.36
N ALA A 138 14.75 6.49 5.63
CA ALA A 138 15.25 5.24 5.06
C ALA A 138 14.45 4.86 3.80
N VAL A 139 15.05 4.04 2.94
CA VAL A 139 14.35 3.43 1.80
C VAL A 139 14.23 1.93 2.03
N ASN A 140 13.00 1.43 2.01
CA ASN A 140 12.72 0.00 2.09
C ASN A 140 12.47 -0.55 0.69
N VAL A 141 13.33 -1.44 0.21
CA VAL A 141 13.15 -2.15 -1.06
C VAL A 141 12.69 -3.57 -0.74
N GLN A 142 11.47 -3.91 -1.15
CA GLN A 142 10.81 -5.18 -0.83
C GLN A 142 10.42 -5.91 -2.12
N CYS A 143 10.49 -7.24 -2.09
CA CYS A 143 9.92 -8.06 -3.16
C CYS A 143 8.40 -7.90 -3.18
N MET A 144 7.81 -7.74 -4.36
CA MET A 144 6.36 -7.60 -4.51
C MET A 144 5.63 -8.90 -4.13
N ALA A 145 4.47 -8.73 -3.50
CA ALA A 145 3.42 -9.73 -3.42
C ALA A 145 2.14 -9.10 -4.02
N PHE A 146 1.38 -9.88 -4.79
CA PHE A 146 0.26 -9.36 -5.57
C PHE A 146 -1.08 -9.80 -4.99
N GLY A 147 -1.83 -8.83 -4.46
CA GLY A 147 -3.20 -9.02 -3.97
C GLY A 147 -4.26 -9.02 -5.08
N ASN A 148 -3.87 -8.79 -6.34
CA ASN A 148 -4.75 -8.53 -7.48
C ASN A 148 -4.62 -9.55 -8.63
N MET A 149 -4.22 -10.79 -8.33
CA MET A 149 -4.10 -11.85 -9.35
C MET A 149 -5.34 -12.73 -9.50
N GLY A 150 -6.44 -12.45 -8.79
CA GLY A 150 -7.62 -13.29 -8.76
C GLY A 150 -8.37 -13.25 -7.43
N LEU A 151 -9.36 -14.14 -7.30
CA LEU A 151 -10.26 -14.20 -6.13
C LEU A 151 -9.63 -14.85 -4.90
N ASP A 152 -8.54 -15.59 -5.07
CA ASP A 152 -7.72 -16.16 -4.00
C ASP A 152 -6.58 -15.23 -3.56
N CYS A 153 -6.66 -13.96 -3.99
CA CYS A 153 -5.71 -12.90 -3.69
C CYS A 153 -6.43 -11.70 -3.07
N GLY A 154 -5.72 -10.91 -2.28
CA GLY A 154 -6.25 -9.67 -1.74
C GLY A 154 -5.25 -8.91 -0.90
N THR A 155 -5.66 -7.77 -0.37
CA THR A 155 -4.83 -6.94 0.49
C THR A 155 -5.68 -6.31 1.58
N GLY A 156 -5.08 -6.04 2.73
CA GLY A 156 -5.82 -5.50 3.87
C GLY A 156 -4.95 -4.76 4.86
N VAL A 157 -5.64 -4.00 5.71
CA VAL A 157 -5.08 -3.28 6.84
C VAL A 157 -5.89 -3.65 8.07
N ALA A 158 -5.22 -3.98 9.17
CA ALA A 158 -5.89 -4.33 10.41
C ALA A 158 -5.14 -3.86 11.65
N PHE A 159 -5.90 -3.65 12.71
CA PHE A 159 -5.47 -3.35 14.05
C PHE A 159 -5.77 -4.55 14.94
N THR A 160 -4.83 -4.93 15.81
CA THR A 160 -5.02 -6.08 16.72
C THR A 160 -6.05 -5.82 17.81
N ARG A 161 -6.38 -4.55 18.06
CA ARG A 161 -7.50 -4.08 18.89
C ARG A 161 -8.16 -2.88 18.22
N ASN A 162 -9.43 -2.60 18.52
CA ASN A 162 -10.16 -1.48 17.96
C ASN A 162 -9.48 -0.14 18.34
N PRO A 163 -8.97 0.66 17.38
CA PRO A 163 -8.21 1.88 17.67
C PRO A 163 -9.09 3.02 18.18
N SER A 164 -10.42 2.89 18.06
CA SER A 164 -11.40 3.90 18.50
C SER A 164 -11.92 3.61 19.90
N THR A 165 -12.30 2.36 20.19
CA THR A 165 -12.92 1.96 21.47
C THR A 165 -11.92 1.35 22.45
N GLY A 166 -10.83 0.76 21.95
CA GLY A 166 -9.88 -0.04 22.71
C GLY A 166 -10.31 -1.48 22.96
N GLU A 167 -11.41 -1.94 22.36
CA GLU A 167 -11.87 -3.32 22.49
C GLU A 167 -10.91 -4.32 21.86
N ARG A 168 -10.70 -5.45 22.54
CA ARG A 168 -9.86 -6.55 22.08
C ARG A 168 -10.54 -7.38 21.00
N GLU A 169 -10.69 -6.78 19.83
CA GLU A 169 -11.18 -7.37 18.60
C GLU A 169 -10.27 -6.99 17.44
N LEU A 170 -10.12 -7.90 16.47
CA LEU A 170 -9.42 -7.59 15.23
C LEU A 170 -10.28 -6.58 14.46
N TYR A 171 -9.74 -5.39 14.21
CA TYR A 171 -10.45 -4.31 13.57
C TYR A 171 -9.74 -3.94 12.28
N GLY A 172 -10.40 -4.03 11.12
CA GLY A 172 -9.73 -3.73 9.87
C GLY A 172 -10.58 -3.98 8.65
N GLU A 173 -9.94 -3.77 7.50
CA GLU A 173 -10.56 -3.85 6.19
C GLU A 173 -9.73 -4.72 5.25
N PHE A 174 -10.41 -5.36 4.31
CA PHE A 174 -9.85 -6.26 3.32
C PHE A 174 -10.53 -6.05 1.96
N LEU A 175 -9.75 -6.13 0.89
CA LEU A 175 -10.21 -6.12 -0.49
C LEU A 175 -9.65 -7.34 -1.23
N VAL A 176 -10.57 -8.12 -1.81
CA VAL A 176 -10.25 -9.21 -2.73
C VAL A 176 -9.85 -8.64 -4.08
N ASN A 177 -8.85 -9.27 -4.69
CA ASN A 177 -8.36 -8.96 -6.03
C ASN A 177 -8.04 -7.46 -6.18
N ALA A 178 -7.19 -6.94 -5.29
CA ALA A 178 -6.86 -5.52 -5.16
C ALA A 178 -5.40 -5.29 -4.72
N GLN A 179 -4.87 -4.10 -4.97
CA GLN A 179 -3.59 -3.65 -4.40
C GLN A 179 -3.81 -2.68 -3.24
N GLY A 180 -2.79 -2.47 -2.40
CA GLY A 180 -2.88 -1.60 -1.22
C GLY A 180 -3.37 -0.18 -1.55
N GLU A 181 -3.01 0.34 -2.73
CA GLU A 181 -3.51 1.61 -3.24
C GLU A 181 -5.05 1.67 -3.30
N ASP A 182 -5.71 0.59 -3.74
CA ASP A 182 -7.17 0.56 -3.87
C ASP A 182 -7.88 0.63 -2.49
N VAL A 183 -7.21 0.17 -1.42
CA VAL A 183 -7.68 0.30 -0.04
C VAL A 183 -7.57 1.75 0.43
N VAL A 184 -6.48 2.44 0.10
CA VAL A 184 -6.23 3.82 0.53
C VAL A 184 -7.03 4.84 -0.28
N ALA A 185 -7.18 4.63 -1.59
CA ALA A 185 -7.86 5.55 -2.49
C ALA A 185 -9.40 5.53 -2.34
N GLY A 186 -9.97 4.50 -1.70
CA GLY A 186 -11.41 4.39 -1.49
C GLY A 186 -12.23 4.20 -2.77
N ILE A 187 -11.59 3.81 -3.88
CA ILE A 187 -12.24 3.55 -5.18
C ILE A 187 -13.19 2.35 -5.07
N ARG A 188 -12.81 1.37 -4.24
CA ARG A 188 -13.65 0.20 -3.91
C ARG A 188 -14.02 0.27 -2.44
N THR A 189 -15.28 0.00 -2.13
CA THR A 189 -15.75 -0.10 -0.74
C THR A 189 -15.05 -1.28 -0.07
N PRO A 190 -14.19 -1.03 0.94
CA PRO A 190 -13.52 -2.10 1.65
C PRO A 190 -14.51 -2.96 2.42
N THR A 191 -14.19 -4.25 2.58
CA THR A 191 -15.01 -5.14 3.41
C THR A 191 -14.40 -5.30 4.79
N PRO A 192 -15.20 -5.51 5.85
CA PRO A 192 -14.65 -5.82 7.16
C PRO A 192 -13.72 -7.04 7.10
N ILE A 193 -12.65 -7.02 7.89
CA ILE A 193 -11.64 -8.09 7.94
C ILE A 193 -12.24 -9.49 8.20
N ASP A 194 -13.40 -9.57 8.84
CA ASP A 194 -14.15 -10.81 9.06
C ASP A 194 -14.53 -11.53 7.76
N ARG A 195 -14.66 -10.82 6.62
CA ARG A 195 -14.89 -11.45 5.32
C ARG A 195 -13.74 -12.38 4.91
N LEU A 196 -12.50 -12.07 5.31
CA LEU A 196 -11.35 -12.93 5.05
C LEU A 196 -11.52 -14.32 5.67
N LYS A 197 -12.25 -14.42 6.80
CA LYS A 197 -12.59 -15.70 7.44
C LYS A 197 -13.50 -16.57 6.58
N GLU A 198 -14.44 -15.94 5.88
CA GLU A 198 -15.41 -16.63 5.03
C GLU A 198 -14.76 -17.08 3.72
N GLU A 199 -13.94 -16.22 3.11
CA GLU A 199 -13.36 -16.45 1.78
C GLU A 199 -12.09 -17.31 1.84
N LEU A 200 -11.19 -17.04 2.80
CA LEU A 200 -9.90 -17.70 2.94
C LEU A 200 -9.64 -18.09 4.41
N PRO A 201 -10.40 -19.04 4.97
CA PRO A 201 -10.35 -19.37 6.40
C PRO A 201 -8.97 -19.79 6.91
N GLY A 202 -8.19 -20.52 6.09
CA GLY A 202 -6.83 -20.93 6.44
C GLY A 202 -5.88 -19.73 6.57
N VAL A 203 -5.99 -18.77 5.65
CA VAL A 203 -5.22 -17.52 5.66
C VAL A 203 -5.63 -16.66 6.84
N PHE A 204 -6.94 -16.55 7.11
CA PHE A 204 -7.45 -15.80 8.25
C PHE A 204 -6.91 -16.35 9.58
N GLN A 205 -6.87 -17.68 9.75
CA GLN A 205 -6.29 -18.28 10.96
C GLN A 205 -4.79 -17.98 11.07
N GLN A 206 -4.03 -18.11 9.98
CA GLN A 206 -2.61 -17.74 9.96
C GLN A 206 -2.40 -16.26 10.30
N PHE A 207 -3.28 -15.38 9.80
CA PHE A 207 -3.24 -13.95 10.07
C PHE A 207 -3.53 -13.67 11.55
N LEU A 208 -4.57 -14.25 12.13
CA LEU A 208 -4.89 -14.14 13.55
C LEU A 208 -3.73 -14.59 14.44
N ASP A 209 -3.13 -15.74 14.14
CA ASP A 209 -1.98 -16.27 14.90
C ASP A 209 -0.79 -15.32 14.81
N THR A 210 -0.59 -14.68 13.64
CA THR A 210 0.48 -13.71 13.42
C THR A 210 0.23 -12.41 14.17
N CYS A 211 -1.00 -11.89 14.14
CA CYS A 211 -1.42 -10.72 14.92
C CYS A 211 -1.16 -10.92 16.42
N GLN A 212 -1.51 -12.08 16.97
CA GLN A 212 -1.25 -12.39 18.38
C GLN A 212 0.25 -12.46 18.70
N LYS A 213 1.07 -13.04 17.81
CA LYS A 213 2.54 -13.07 17.98
C LYS A 213 3.12 -11.66 17.97
N LEU A 214 2.68 -10.80 17.06
CA LEU A 214 3.13 -9.42 16.94
C LEU A 214 2.75 -8.60 18.18
N GLU A 215 1.50 -8.66 18.60
CA GLU A 215 1.04 -7.98 19.82
C GLU A 215 1.80 -8.43 21.06
N LYS A 216 2.06 -9.74 21.19
CA LYS A 216 2.86 -10.29 22.29
C LYS A 216 4.33 -9.85 22.22
N HIS A 217 4.92 -9.83 21.03
CA HIS A 217 6.32 -9.48 20.82
C HIS A 217 6.58 -7.99 21.10
N TYR A 218 5.80 -7.11 20.48
CA TYR A 218 5.89 -5.66 20.68
C TYR A 218 5.24 -5.21 21.99
N ARG A 219 4.53 -6.11 22.66
CA ARG A 219 3.79 -5.89 23.90
C ARG A 219 2.80 -4.74 23.77
N ASP A 220 2.26 -4.44 22.59
CA ASP A 220 1.39 -3.29 22.30
C ASP A 220 0.46 -3.60 21.12
N MET A 221 -0.64 -2.85 20.97
CA MET A 221 -1.57 -2.97 19.85
C MET A 221 -0.86 -2.60 18.56
N GLN A 222 -0.99 -3.45 17.55
CA GLN A 222 -0.32 -3.29 16.26
C GLN A 222 -1.32 -2.87 15.17
N ASP A 223 -0.87 -1.94 14.33
CA ASP A 223 -1.42 -1.58 13.02
C ASP A 223 -0.59 -2.34 11.97
N ILE A 224 -1.27 -3.11 11.13
CA ILE A 224 -0.69 -4.17 10.31
C ILE A 224 -1.21 -4.04 8.87
N GLU A 225 -0.30 -4.13 7.91
CA GLU A 225 -0.62 -4.24 6.48
C GLU A 225 -0.18 -5.61 5.97
N PHE A 226 -1.04 -6.25 5.18
CA PHE A 226 -0.79 -7.59 4.66
C PHE A 226 -1.35 -7.77 3.25
N THR A 227 -0.78 -8.74 2.53
CA THR A 227 -1.26 -9.17 1.22
C THR A 227 -1.38 -10.68 1.20
N VAL A 228 -2.38 -11.17 0.47
CA VAL A 228 -2.59 -12.57 0.18
C VAL A 228 -2.39 -12.76 -1.31
N GLU A 229 -1.43 -13.60 -1.69
CA GLU A 229 -1.17 -13.95 -3.07
C GLU A 229 -1.35 -15.46 -3.23
N LYS A 230 -2.35 -15.87 -4.01
CA LYS A 230 -2.70 -17.28 -4.28
C LYS A 230 -2.83 -18.11 -3.00
N GLY A 231 -3.58 -17.58 -2.03
CA GLY A 231 -3.79 -18.21 -0.72
C GLY A 231 -2.58 -18.19 0.22
N LYS A 232 -1.47 -17.52 -0.11
CA LYS A 232 -0.32 -17.35 0.77
C LYS A 232 -0.31 -15.97 1.41
N LEU A 233 -0.22 -15.93 2.74
CA LEU A 233 -0.13 -14.70 3.52
C LEU A 233 1.28 -14.09 3.48
N TYR A 234 1.35 -12.80 3.24
CA TYR A 234 2.54 -11.96 3.34
C TYR A 234 2.27 -10.78 4.28
N MET A 235 3.11 -10.61 5.29
CA MET A 235 3.07 -9.46 6.19
C MET A 235 3.96 -8.37 5.61
N LEU A 236 3.38 -7.20 5.31
CA LEU A 236 4.09 -6.12 4.63
C LEU A 236 4.63 -5.09 5.63
N GLN A 237 3.80 -4.71 6.60
CA GLN A 237 4.15 -3.71 7.59
C GLN A 237 3.51 -4.06 8.93
N THR A 238 4.20 -3.70 10.01
CA THR A 238 3.61 -3.63 11.35
C THR A 238 4.22 -2.46 12.10
N ARG A 239 3.40 -1.79 12.91
CA ARG A 239 3.81 -0.69 13.79
C ARG A 239 2.87 -0.59 14.97
N SER A 240 3.29 0.08 16.05
CA SER A 240 2.36 0.49 17.11
C SER A 240 1.21 1.31 16.53
N GLY A 241 -0.02 0.83 16.72
CA GLY A 241 -1.18 1.45 16.11
C GLY A 241 -1.52 2.80 16.77
N LYS A 242 -1.77 3.81 15.94
CA LYS A 242 -2.35 5.08 16.43
C LYS A 242 -3.78 4.82 16.91
N ARG A 243 -4.18 5.46 18.00
CA ARG A 243 -5.44 5.19 18.68
C ARG A 243 -5.94 6.42 19.44
N THR A 244 -7.22 6.45 19.77
CA THR A 244 -7.81 7.54 20.57
C THR A 244 -7.31 7.46 22.03
N ALA A 245 -7.39 8.58 22.77
CA ALA A 245 -7.04 8.58 24.20
C ALA A 245 -7.86 7.55 24.99
N ARG A 246 -9.15 7.39 24.66
CA ARG A 246 -10.03 6.36 25.25
C ARG A 246 -9.49 4.96 24.99
N ALA A 247 -9.12 4.67 23.75
CA ALA A 247 -8.55 3.37 23.37
C ALA A 247 -7.19 3.13 24.06
N SER A 248 -6.32 4.14 24.14
CA SER A 248 -5.01 4.03 24.82
C SER A 248 -5.18 3.56 26.27
N VAL A 249 -6.06 4.20 27.03
CA VAL A 249 -6.30 3.84 28.45
C VAL A 249 -6.85 2.42 28.56
N LYS A 250 -7.89 2.08 27.77
CA LYS A 250 -8.50 0.74 27.83
C LYS A 250 -7.50 -0.36 27.48
N ILE A 251 -6.76 -0.19 26.40
CA ILE A 251 -5.75 -1.15 25.93
C ILE A 251 -4.65 -1.33 26.97
N ALA A 252 -4.13 -0.25 27.54
CA ALA A 252 -3.07 -0.32 28.55
C ALA A 252 -3.55 -1.09 29.80
N VAL A 253 -4.76 -0.81 30.29
CA VAL A 253 -5.35 -1.52 31.44
C VAL A 253 -5.59 -3.01 31.13
N GLU A 254 -6.14 -3.32 29.96
CA GLU A 254 -6.35 -4.72 29.55
C GLU A 254 -5.04 -5.49 29.43
N MET A 255 -4.00 -4.89 28.84
CA MET A 255 -2.69 -5.53 28.72
C MET A 255 -2.01 -5.76 30.08
N VAL A 256 -2.25 -4.91 31.08
CA VAL A 256 -1.81 -5.17 32.46
C VAL A 256 -2.56 -6.36 33.05
N ASN A 257 -3.89 -6.40 32.90
CA ASN A 257 -4.72 -7.50 33.40
C ASN A 257 -4.38 -8.85 32.74
N GLU A 258 -3.98 -8.82 31.47
CA GLU A 258 -3.49 -9.97 30.71
C GLU A 258 -2.06 -10.39 31.12
N GLY A 259 -1.38 -9.60 31.95
CA GLY A 259 0.02 -9.80 32.33
C GLY A 259 1.02 -9.55 31.19
N LEU A 260 0.60 -8.86 30.13
CA LEU A 260 1.43 -8.55 28.98
C LEU A 260 2.40 -7.39 29.27
N ILE A 261 1.98 -6.41 30.07
CA ILE A 261 2.80 -5.24 30.47
C ILE A 261 2.68 -4.95 31.97
N SER A 262 3.65 -4.22 32.52
CA SER A 262 3.57 -3.74 33.92
C SER A 262 2.72 -2.46 34.05
N VAL A 263 2.35 -2.09 35.28
CA VAL A 263 1.62 -0.83 35.55
C VAL A 263 2.48 0.37 35.16
N GLU A 264 3.79 0.32 35.41
CA GLU A 264 4.73 1.37 35.04
C GLU A 264 4.82 1.54 33.52
N GLU A 265 4.89 0.42 32.78
CA GLU A 265 4.87 0.43 31.31
C GLU A 265 3.55 1.01 30.78
N ALA A 266 2.41 0.68 31.41
CA ALA A 266 1.10 1.21 31.04
C ALA A 266 1.01 2.74 31.21
N LEU A 267 1.58 3.27 32.30
CA LEU A 267 1.59 4.72 32.56
C LEU A 267 2.43 5.51 31.55
N LEU A 268 3.46 4.90 30.95
CA LEU A 268 4.31 5.54 29.94
C LEU A 268 3.70 5.57 28.53
N ARG A 269 2.57 4.88 28.31
CA ARG A 269 1.96 4.69 26.99
C ARG A 269 0.69 5.50 26.76
N VAL A 270 0.25 6.25 27.77
CA VAL A 270 -0.97 7.09 27.74
C VAL A 270 -0.58 8.56 27.75
#